data_AF-A0A0A0A4C7-F1
#
_entry.id   AF-A0A0A0A4C7-F1
#
_cell.length_a   1.000
_cell.length_b   1.000
_cell.length_c   1.000
_cell.angle_alpha   90.00
_cell.angle_beta   90.00
_cell.angle_gamma   90.00
#
_symmetry.space_group_name_H-M   'P 1'
#
loop_
_entity.id
_entity.type
_entity.pdbx_description
1 polymer ?
#
loop_
_entity_poly.entity_id
_entity_poly.type
_entity_poly.pdbx_seq_one_letter_code
_entity_poly.pdbx_strand_id
1 'polypeptide(L)'
;GTDAAVMLGEESPEALMDLLRDRRSPWALPPDCSRQDQHLREVAVLTPKLVHGSNIFQILRSLRIVGKGVEEVDDGLLQLHQLEELILSANQISRITSANLPRTLKVLELCCNAVADLQDLCTQPPPELQHLGLGYNRLCSPSQDKYLTAAFWPNLVSLDLSFNNFMDLLGLVYQLSSLQKLRILVLQGNPLALIPTYRAFLVDSLPKLSILDDIHIGPDERHQFHGLARQPELIRSEARVVVSIGEIEGVPDPSPRQQLEVGSKAPVITYSYCVMYEF
;
A
#
# COMPACT_ATOMS: atom_id res chain seq x y z
N GLY A 1 -54.09 -41.89 -15.47
CA GLY A 1 -52.83 -42.04 -14.74
C GLY A 1 -52.37 -40.66 -14.36
N THR A 2 -52.31 -40.37 -13.07
CA THR A 2 -51.87 -39.10 -12.52
C THR A 2 -50.36 -38.98 -12.64
N ASP A 3 -49.89 -38.02 -13.45
CA ASP A 3 -48.52 -37.55 -13.45
C ASP A 3 -48.25 -36.84 -12.12
N ALA A 4 -47.61 -37.56 -11.20
CA ALA A 4 -47.06 -36.97 -9.99
C ALA A 4 -45.77 -36.27 -10.38
N ALA A 5 -45.86 -34.95 -10.61
CA ALA A 5 -44.70 -34.08 -10.62
C ALA A 5 -43.96 -34.27 -9.28
N VAL A 6 -42.77 -34.87 -9.34
CA VAL A 6 -41.85 -34.95 -8.22
C VAL A 6 -41.43 -33.53 -7.89
N MET A 7 -42.13 -32.91 -6.93
CA MET A 7 -41.61 -31.75 -6.22
C MET A 7 -40.36 -32.24 -5.48
N LEU A 8 -39.19 -32.01 -6.07
CA LEU A 8 -37.92 -32.12 -5.36
C LEU A 8 -38.04 -31.21 -4.14
N GLY A 9 -38.20 -31.80 -2.96
CA GLY A 9 -38.28 -31.04 -1.72
C GLY A 9 -37.00 -30.23 -1.55
N GLU A 10 -37.12 -28.94 -1.25
CA GLU A 10 -35.98 -28.12 -0.88
C GLU A 10 -35.26 -28.77 0.31
N GLU A 11 -33.94 -28.94 0.19
CA GLU A 11 -33.15 -29.47 1.30
C GLU A 11 -33.24 -28.55 2.51
N SER A 12 -33.24 -29.12 3.72
CA SER A 12 -33.31 -28.33 4.93
C SER A 12 -32.05 -27.47 5.11
N PRO A 13 -32.13 -26.31 5.78
CA PRO A 13 -30.96 -25.48 6.06
C PRO A 13 -29.84 -26.24 6.78
N GLU A 14 -30.18 -27.21 7.63
CA GLU A 14 -29.21 -28.06 8.33
C GLU A 14 -28.46 -28.96 7.34
N ALA A 15 -29.17 -29.61 6.40
CA ALA A 15 -28.55 -30.43 5.37
C ALA A 15 -27.64 -29.60 4.46
N LEU A 16 -28.09 -28.40 4.07
CA LEU A 16 -27.28 -27.47 3.28
C LEU A 16 -26.03 -26.99 4.04
N MET A 17 -26.13 -26.75 5.35
CA MET A 17 -24.98 -26.41 6.19
C MET A 17 -23.98 -27.55 6.32
N ASP A 18 -24.45 -28.79 6.40
CA ASP A 18 -23.58 -29.98 6.40
C ASP A 18 -22.83 -30.11 5.06
N LEU A 19 -23.50 -29.82 3.95
CA LEU A 19 -22.87 -29.77 2.62
C LEU A 19 -21.82 -28.65 2.50
N LEU A 20 -21.99 -27.52 3.18
CA LEU A 20 -20.97 -26.46 3.20
C LEU A 20 -19.75 -26.84 4.04
N ARG A 21 -19.93 -27.67 5.08
CA ARG A 21 -18.88 -28.09 6.01
C ARG A 21 -18.09 -29.29 5.52
N ASP A 22 -18.70 -30.18 4.74
CA ASP A 22 -18.01 -31.34 4.20
C ASP A 22 -16.99 -30.95 3.12
N ARG A 23 -15.72 -31.27 3.34
CA ARG A 23 -14.62 -31.01 2.41
C ARG A 23 -14.71 -31.81 1.11
N ARG A 24 -15.47 -32.90 1.10
CA ARG A 24 -15.73 -33.73 -0.10
C ARG A 24 -16.99 -33.31 -0.84
N SER A 25 -17.73 -32.35 -0.30
CA SER A 25 -18.91 -31.80 -0.95
C SER A 25 -18.51 -31.07 -2.25
N PRO A 26 -19.34 -31.14 -3.30
CA PRO A 26 -19.19 -30.26 -4.46
C PRO A 26 -19.30 -28.78 -4.09
N TRP A 27 -19.86 -28.48 -2.91
CA TRP A 27 -19.96 -27.17 -2.31
C TRP A 27 -18.83 -26.87 -1.31
N ALA A 28 -17.75 -27.65 -1.24
CA ALA A 28 -16.59 -27.29 -0.43
C ALA A 28 -15.96 -25.98 -0.94
N LEU A 29 -15.45 -25.14 -0.04
CA LEU A 29 -14.75 -23.92 -0.43
C LEU A 29 -13.44 -24.26 -1.16
N PRO A 30 -13.12 -23.55 -2.26
CA PRO A 30 -11.77 -23.52 -2.80
C PRO A 30 -10.74 -23.16 -1.73
N PRO A 31 -9.49 -23.64 -1.86
CA PRO A 31 -8.44 -23.37 -0.87
C PRO A 31 -8.14 -21.88 -0.67
N ASP A 32 -8.42 -21.04 -1.68
CA ASP A 32 -8.11 -19.61 -1.67
C ASP A 32 -9.25 -18.73 -1.13
N CYS A 33 -10.35 -19.32 -0.66
CA CYS A 33 -11.49 -18.56 -0.15
C CYS A 33 -11.23 -17.92 1.22
N SER A 34 -11.70 -16.69 1.37
CA SER A 34 -11.64 -15.91 2.60
C SER A 34 -12.66 -16.38 3.64
N ARG A 35 -12.47 -15.98 4.90
CA ARG A 35 -13.47 -16.20 5.97
C ARG A 35 -14.82 -15.54 5.65
N GLN A 36 -14.80 -14.45 4.88
CA GLN A 36 -16.04 -13.80 4.44
C GLN A 36 -16.78 -14.63 3.40
N ASP A 37 -16.08 -15.31 2.49
CA ASP A 37 -16.72 -16.21 1.53
C ASP A 37 -17.46 -17.32 2.26
N GLN A 38 -16.85 -17.88 3.32
CA GLN A 38 -17.53 -18.84 4.18
C GLN A 38 -18.77 -18.22 4.84
N HIS A 39 -18.62 -17.07 5.48
CA HIS A 39 -19.73 -16.40 6.16
C HIS A 39 -20.90 -16.08 5.22
N LEU A 40 -20.62 -15.57 4.01
CA LEU A 40 -21.64 -15.26 3.02
C LEU A 40 -22.43 -16.50 2.58
N ARG A 41 -21.77 -17.66 2.49
CA ARG A 41 -22.44 -18.92 2.14
C ARG A 41 -23.30 -19.43 3.29
N GLU A 42 -22.83 -19.32 4.52
CA GLU A 42 -23.63 -19.64 5.70
C GLU A 42 -24.86 -18.71 5.78
N VAL A 43 -24.71 -17.41 5.51
CA VAL A 43 -25.83 -16.46 5.44
C VAL A 43 -26.76 -16.77 4.27
N ALA A 44 -26.24 -17.21 3.13
CA ALA A 44 -27.08 -17.62 2.00
C ALA A 44 -27.98 -18.81 2.34
N VAL A 45 -27.52 -19.73 3.21
CA VAL A 45 -28.31 -20.88 3.68
C VAL A 45 -29.27 -20.49 4.80
N LEU A 46 -28.78 -19.78 5.82
CA LEU A 46 -29.56 -19.48 7.03
C LEU A 46 -30.55 -18.31 6.81
N THR A 47 -30.17 -17.34 6.00
CA THR A 47 -30.92 -16.09 5.81
C THR A 47 -30.83 -15.59 4.35
N PRO A 48 -31.32 -16.36 3.36
CA PRO A 48 -31.13 -16.08 1.93
C PRO A 48 -31.59 -14.68 1.49
N LYS A 49 -32.58 -14.09 2.15
CA LYS A 49 -33.07 -12.73 1.88
C LYS A 49 -31.99 -11.65 2.00
N LEU A 50 -30.95 -11.89 2.80
CA LEU A 50 -29.83 -10.96 3.00
C LEU A 50 -28.80 -10.99 1.88
N VAL A 51 -28.73 -12.07 1.09
CA VAL A 51 -27.78 -12.16 -0.03
C VAL A 51 -28.37 -11.69 -1.37
N HIS A 52 -29.63 -11.23 -1.37
CA HIS A 52 -30.32 -10.74 -2.57
C HIS A 52 -30.34 -9.22 -2.67
N GLY A 53 -30.06 -8.70 -3.87
CA GLY A 53 -30.15 -7.28 -4.19
C GLY A 53 -29.23 -6.43 -3.32
N SER A 54 -29.72 -5.26 -2.89
CA SER A 54 -28.98 -4.33 -2.03
C SER A 54 -28.91 -4.76 -0.55
N ASN A 55 -29.62 -5.82 -0.14
CA ASN A 55 -29.54 -6.31 1.24
C ASN A 55 -28.14 -6.86 1.56
N ILE A 56 -27.39 -7.29 0.54
CA ILE A 56 -26.01 -7.76 0.69
C ILE A 56 -25.11 -6.71 1.33
N PHE A 57 -25.40 -5.42 1.10
CA PHE A 57 -24.65 -4.30 1.65
C PHE A 57 -24.70 -4.23 3.18
N GLN A 58 -25.68 -4.87 3.82
CA GLN A 58 -25.82 -4.91 5.27
C GLN A 58 -24.87 -5.92 5.94
N ILE A 59 -24.29 -6.84 5.18
CA ILE A 59 -23.48 -7.95 5.73
C ILE A 59 -22.04 -7.99 5.20
N LEU A 60 -21.71 -7.23 4.14
CA LEU A 60 -20.36 -7.18 3.60
C LEU A 60 -19.40 -6.49 4.56
N ARG A 61 -18.29 -7.18 4.85
CA ARG A 61 -17.22 -6.70 5.75
C ARG A 61 -15.93 -6.37 5.01
N SER A 62 -15.69 -7.02 3.88
CA SER A 62 -14.54 -6.84 3.01
C SER A 62 -15.04 -6.66 1.59
N LEU A 63 -14.50 -5.65 0.92
CA LEU A 63 -14.71 -5.39 -0.49
C LEU A 63 -13.36 -5.27 -1.18
N ARG A 64 -13.14 -6.12 -2.18
CA ARG A 64 -11.90 -6.16 -2.96
C ARG A 64 -12.18 -5.88 -4.43
N ILE A 65 -11.69 -4.74 -4.90
CA ILE A 65 -11.78 -4.29 -6.29
C ILE A 65 -10.36 -3.99 -6.76
N VAL A 66 -9.69 -5.00 -7.33
CA VAL A 66 -8.30 -4.90 -7.78
C VAL A 66 -8.23 -4.90 -9.30
N GLY A 67 -7.45 -3.99 -9.89
CA GLY A 67 -7.19 -4.03 -11.33
C GLY A 67 -8.41 -3.71 -12.19
N LYS A 68 -9.31 -2.83 -11.73
CA LYS A 68 -10.57 -2.53 -12.43
C LYS A 68 -10.62 -1.14 -13.04
N GLY A 69 -9.54 -0.36 -12.95
CA GLY A 69 -9.50 0.98 -13.49
C GLY A 69 -10.44 1.94 -12.76
N VAL A 70 -10.66 1.73 -11.46
CA VAL A 70 -11.43 2.67 -10.63
C VAL A 70 -10.66 3.99 -10.54
N GLU A 71 -11.31 5.10 -10.83
CA GLU A 71 -10.70 6.44 -10.76
C GLU A 71 -11.13 7.20 -9.50
N GLU A 72 -12.33 6.91 -8.97
CA GLU A 72 -12.88 7.58 -7.80
C GLU A 72 -13.70 6.61 -6.92
N VAL A 73 -13.83 6.98 -5.65
CA VAL A 73 -14.72 6.33 -4.68
C VAL A 73 -15.84 7.33 -4.39
N ASP A 74 -17.08 6.96 -4.68
CA ASP A 74 -18.28 7.78 -4.48
C ASP A 74 -18.99 7.48 -3.13
N ASP A 75 -20.04 8.24 -2.85
CA ASP A 75 -20.84 8.11 -1.63
C ASP A 75 -21.67 6.82 -1.57
N GLY A 76 -21.78 6.08 -2.69
CA GLY A 76 -22.42 4.77 -2.76
C GLY A 76 -21.78 3.76 -1.81
N LEU A 77 -20.47 3.90 -1.53
CA LEU A 77 -19.76 3.05 -0.60
C LEU A 77 -20.29 3.16 0.85
N LEU A 78 -20.93 4.28 1.21
CA LEU A 78 -21.51 4.49 2.54
C LEU A 78 -22.69 3.55 2.82
N GLN A 79 -23.28 2.92 1.81
CA GLN A 79 -24.32 1.90 1.97
C GLN A 79 -23.78 0.61 2.62
N LEU A 80 -22.46 0.40 2.60
CA LEU A 80 -21.80 -0.77 3.18
C LEU A 80 -21.53 -0.53 4.68
N HIS A 81 -22.60 -0.53 5.48
CA HIS A 81 -22.57 -0.15 6.91
C HIS A 81 -21.69 -1.03 7.80
N GLN A 82 -21.35 -2.25 7.36
CA GLN A 82 -20.49 -3.18 8.08
C GLN A 82 -19.10 -3.33 7.45
N LEU A 83 -18.74 -2.50 6.47
CA LEU A 83 -17.46 -2.60 5.79
C LEU A 83 -16.32 -2.28 6.76
N GLU A 84 -15.44 -3.26 6.97
CA GLU A 84 -14.24 -3.16 7.79
C GLU A 84 -12.97 -3.14 6.92
N GLU A 85 -13.01 -3.73 5.73
CA GLU A 85 -11.86 -3.84 4.83
C GLU A 85 -12.23 -3.39 3.40
N LEU A 86 -11.43 -2.49 2.86
CA LEU A 86 -11.57 -1.98 1.50
C LEU A 86 -10.23 -2.08 0.78
N ILE A 87 -10.16 -2.95 -0.22
CA ILE A 87 -8.97 -3.20 -1.02
C ILE A 87 -9.21 -2.67 -2.44
N LEU A 88 -8.51 -1.59 -2.79
CA LEU A 88 -8.61 -0.87 -4.05
C LEU A 88 -7.27 -0.86 -4.80
N SER A 89 -6.44 -1.88 -4.60
CA SER A 89 -5.10 -1.94 -5.20
C SER A 89 -5.14 -1.99 -6.74
N ALA A 90 -4.09 -1.49 -7.38
CA ALA A 90 -3.91 -1.52 -8.84
C ALA A 90 -5.09 -0.87 -9.59
N ASN A 91 -5.51 0.31 -9.15
CA ASN A 91 -6.52 1.12 -9.84
C ASN A 91 -5.90 2.46 -10.28
N GLN A 92 -6.73 3.45 -10.62
CA GLN A 92 -6.31 4.75 -11.14
C GLN A 92 -6.74 5.89 -10.21
N ILE A 93 -6.89 5.60 -8.92
CA ILE A 93 -7.39 6.56 -7.94
C ILE A 93 -6.33 7.62 -7.68
N SER A 94 -6.62 8.88 -8.00
CA SER A 94 -5.72 10.01 -7.71
C SER A 94 -6.11 10.81 -6.48
N ARG A 95 -7.38 10.76 -6.07
CA ARG A 95 -7.93 11.46 -4.90
C ARG A 95 -8.86 10.53 -4.16
N ILE A 96 -8.78 10.55 -2.84
CA ILE A 96 -9.69 9.81 -1.97
C ILE A 96 -10.14 10.71 -0.84
N THR A 97 -11.45 10.79 -0.64
CA THR A 97 -12.06 11.58 0.42
C THR A 97 -12.60 10.67 1.51
N SER A 98 -12.34 11.01 2.78
CA SER A 98 -12.92 10.28 3.90
C SER A 98 -14.43 10.43 4.01
N ALA A 99 -15.03 11.43 3.34
CA ALA A 99 -16.49 11.60 3.30
C ALA A 99 -17.21 10.41 2.65
N ASN A 100 -16.54 9.71 1.75
CA ASN A 100 -17.10 8.56 1.02
C ASN A 100 -16.70 7.22 1.66
N LEU A 101 -15.98 7.23 2.78
CA LEU A 101 -15.51 6.02 3.43
C LEU A 101 -16.39 5.66 4.65
N PRO A 102 -16.87 4.41 4.75
CA PRO A 102 -17.57 3.94 5.94
C PRO A 102 -16.76 4.15 7.22
N ARG A 103 -17.42 4.64 8.28
CA ARG A 103 -16.77 4.91 9.58
C ARG A 103 -16.33 3.63 10.31
N THR A 104 -16.80 2.46 9.87
CA THR A 104 -16.43 1.12 10.38
C THR A 104 -15.10 0.61 9.82
N LEU A 105 -14.51 1.29 8.84
CA LEU A 105 -13.33 0.82 8.13
C LEU A 105 -12.12 0.71 9.06
N LYS A 106 -11.44 -0.44 8.99
CA LYS A 106 -10.23 -0.80 9.72
C LYS A 106 -9.03 -0.99 8.80
N VAL A 107 -9.27 -1.40 7.55
CA VAL A 107 -8.24 -1.66 6.55
C VAL A 107 -8.59 -0.90 5.28
N LEU A 108 -7.69 -0.02 4.85
CA LEU A 108 -7.77 0.67 3.57
C LEU A 108 -6.48 0.42 2.80
N GLU A 109 -6.59 -0.26 1.66
CA GLU A 109 -5.46 -0.59 0.80
C GLU A 109 -5.62 0.10 -0.56
N LEU A 110 -4.67 0.99 -0.88
CA LEU A 110 -4.61 1.81 -2.09
C LEU A 110 -3.29 1.61 -2.85
N CYS A 111 -2.58 0.51 -2.61
CA CYS A 111 -1.33 0.21 -3.28
C CYS A 111 -1.48 0.22 -4.82
N CYS A 112 -0.49 0.74 -5.54
CA CYS A 112 -0.50 0.89 -7.00
C CYS A 112 -1.68 1.74 -7.49
N ASN A 113 -1.74 3.00 -7.04
CA ASN A 113 -2.69 4.01 -7.52
C ASN A 113 -1.93 5.30 -7.90
N ALA A 114 -2.63 6.42 -8.02
CA ALA A 114 -2.06 7.72 -8.39
C ALA A 114 -2.24 8.77 -7.28
N VAL A 115 -2.41 8.35 -6.02
CA VAL A 115 -2.67 9.25 -4.89
C VAL A 115 -1.47 10.14 -4.66
N ALA A 116 -1.67 11.46 -4.72
CA ALA A 116 -0.63 12.47 -4.50
C ALA A 116 -0.91 13.37 -3.29
N ASP A 117 -2.14 13.32 -2.76
CA ASP A 117 -2.58 14.18 -1.66
C ASP A 117 -3.45 13.42 -0.65
N LEU A 118 -3.13 13.56 0.64
CA LEU A 118 -3.84 12.97 1.77
C LEU A 118 -4.81 13.95 2.44
N GLN A 119 -4.88 15.21 2.02
CA GLN A 119 -5.72 16.24 2.66
C GLN A 119 -7.19 15.83 2.80
N ASP A 120 -7.79 15.39 1.69
CA ASP A 120 -9.20 15.00 1.66
C ASP A 120 -9.46 13.73 2.48
N LEU A 121 -8.50 12.82 2.52
CA LEU A 121 -8.56 11.59 3.32
C LEU A 121 -8.45 11.87 4.83
N CYS A 122 -7.75 12.94 5.19
CA CYS A 122 -7.57 13.39 6.56
C CYS A 122 -8.68 14.33 7.05
N THR A 123 -9.66 14.64 6.21
CA THR A 123 -10.82 15.47 6.57
C THR A 123 -11.88 14.60 7.25
N GLN A 124 -11.62 14.24 8.51
CA GLN A 124 -12.37 13.24 9.30
C GLN A 124 -12.16 11.79 8.84
N PRO A 125 -10.94 11.25 8.99
CA PRO A 125 -10.62 9.87 8.61
C PRO A 125 -11.46 8.85 9.41
N PRO A 126 -11.62 7.60 8.90
CA PRO A 126 -12.24 6.51 9.63
C PRO A 126 -11.53 6.30 10.98
N PRO A 127 -12.24 6.41 12.12
CA PRO A 127 -11.61 6.51 13.43
C PRO A 127 -10.99 5.19 13.89
N GLU A 128 -11.51 4.07 13.40
CA GLU A 128 -11.05 2.72 13.74
C GLU A 128 -10.01 2.17 12.74
N LEU A 129 -9.47 3.01 11.84
CA LEU A 129 -8.50 2.56 10.85
C LEU A 129 -7.20 2.07 11.53
N GLN A 130 -6.79 0.85 11.20
CA GLN A 130 -5.63 0.15 11.74
C GLN A 130 -4.56 -0.09 10.68
N HIS A 131 -4.95 -0.25 9.42
CA HIS A 131 -4.04 -0.42 8.30
C HIS A 131 -4.35 0.59 7.20
N LEU A 132 -3.31 1.28 6.73
CA LEU A 132 -3.33 2.18 5.60
C LEU A 132 -2.21 1.80 4.63
N GLY A 133 -2.60 1.23 3.49
CA GLY A 133 -1.71 0.87 2.40
C GLY A 133 -1.69 1.96 1.33
N LEU A 134 -0.54 2.58 1.12
CA LEU A 134 -0.32 3.67 0.15
C LEU A 134 0.94 3.39 -0.70
N GLY A 135 1.41 2.14 -0.77
CA GLY A 135 2.55 1.75 -1.59
C GLY A 135 2.35 2.09 -3.07
N TYR A 136 3.42 2.36 -3.82
CA TYR A 136 3.35 2.68 -5.26
C TYR A 136 2.31 3.78 -5.59
N ASN A 137 2.48 4.95 -4.96
CA ASN A 137 1.67 6.14 -5.21
C ASN A 137 2.59 7.33 -5.52
N ARG A 138 2.08 8.56 -5.46
CA ARG A 138 2.80 9.79 -5.83
C ARG A 138 2.97 10.74 -4.64
N LEU A 139 3.00 10.20 -3.42
CA LEU A 139 3.15 10.99 -2.19
C LEU A 139 4.58 11.51 -2.07
N CYS A 140 4.74 12.73 -1.58
CA CYS A 140 6.05 13.35 -1.40
C CYS A 140 6.14 14.20 -0.11
N SER A 141 7.34 14.25 0.45
CA SER A 141 7.67 15.17 1.56
C SER A 141 8.05 16.56 1.03
N PRO A 142 7.87 17.64 1.81
CA PRO A 142 7.26 17.70 3.14
C PRO A 142 5.75 18.04 3.08
N SER A 143 5.12 17.81 1.92
CA SER A 143 3.71 18.17 1.75
C SER A 143 2.77 17.15 2.40
N GLN A 144 3.13 15.87 2.34
CA GLN A 144 2.25 14.76 2.73
C GLN A 144 2.55 14.15 4.10
N ASP A 145 3.77 14.28 4.60
CA ASP A 145 4.19 13.76 5.92
C ASP A 145 3.41 14.37 7.09
N LYS A 146 3.03 15.66 7.02
CA LYS A 146 2.19 16.33 8.04
C LYS A 146 0.84 15.66 8.31
N TYR A 147 0.35 14.82 7.39
CA TYR A 147 -0.89 14.07 7.54
C TYR A 147 -0.69 12.71 8.24
N LEU A 148 0.54 12.30 8.49
CA LEU A 148 0.90 11.01 9.08
C LEU A 148 1.07 11.10 10.60
N THR A 149 0.06 11.67 11.28
CA THR A 149 0.09 11.90 12.73
C THR A 149 -1.09 11.25 13.44
N ALA A 150 -0.97 11.08 14.77
CA ALA A 150 -2.04 10.55 15.61
C ALA A 150 -3.28 11.45 15.68
N ALA A 151 -3.20 12.71 15.25
CA ALA A 151 -4.38 13.57 15.11
C ALA A 151 -5.36 13.02 14.06
N PHE A 152 -4.84 12.38 13.02
CA PHE A 152 -5.63 11.75 11.96
C PHE A 152 -5.75 10.24 12.17
N TRP A 153 -4.69 9.58 12.63
CA TRP A 153 -4.60 8.11 12.64
C TRP A 153 -4.29 7.53 14.02
N PRO A 154 -5.12 7.78 15.06
CA PRO A 154 -4.81 7.41 16.44
C PRO A 154 -4.74 5.89 16.67
N ASN A 155 -5.36 5.10 15.79
CA ASN A 155 -5.47 3.65 15.89
C ASN A 155 -4.55 2.89 14.91
N LEU A 156 -3.72 3.60 14.14
CA LEU A 156 -2.91 2.98 13.09
C LEU A 156 -1.84 2.04 13.65
N VAL A 157 -1.85 0.81 13.15
CA VAL A 157 -0.92 -0.27 13.51
C VAL A 157 0.04 -0.55 12.36
N SER A 158 -0.42 -0.45 11.13
CA SER A 158 0.34 -0.75 9.92
C SER A 158 0.20 0.37 8.90
N LEU A 159 1.34 0.81 8.37
CA LEU A 159 1.43 1.86 7.36
C LEU A 159 2.41 1.43 6.28
N ASP A 160 1.93 1.37 5.05
CA ASP A 160 2.77 1.16 3.87
C ASP A 160 2.85 2.44 3.05
N LEU A 161 4.05 2.98 2.90
CA LEU A 161 4.40 4.16 2.10
C LEU A 161 5.47 3.82 1.08
N SER A 162 5.72 2.54 0.81
CA SER A 162 6.75 2.09 -0.11
C SER A 162 6.57 2.67 -1.52
N PHE A 163 7.67 2.81 -2.25
CA PHE A 163 7.65 3.27 -3.65
C PHE A 163 6.85 4.57 -3.85
N ASN A 164 7.10 5.56 -2.99
CA ASN A 164 6.65 6.93 -3.11
C ASN A 164 7.88 7.85 -3.24
N ASN A 165 7.71 9.15 -3.05
CA ASN A 165 8.76 10.15 -3.18
C ASN A 165 9.05 10.90 -1.86
N PHE A 166 9.11 10.16 -0.75
CA PHE A 166 9.53 10.73 0.54
C PHE A 166 11.06 10.89 0.60
N MET A 167 11.52 12.11 0.89
CA MET A 167 12.94 12.47 0.92
C MET A 167 13.39 12.94 2.32
N ASP A 168 12.50 13.53 3.10
CA ASP A 168 12.81 14.06 4.43
C ASP A 168 12.57 13.00 5.53
N LEU A 169 13.63 12.27 5.89
CA LEU A 169 13.59 11.26 6.94
C LEU A 169 13.29 11.88 8.33
N LEU A 170 13.86 13.04 8.63
CA LEU A 170 13.70 13.70 9.93
C LEU A 170 12.28 14.22 10.12
N GLY A 171 11.76 14.94 9.12
CA GLY A 171 10.39 15.42 9.10
C GLY A 171 9.39 14.28 9.20
N LEU A 172 9.57 13.21 8.41
CA LEU A 172 8.70 12.03 8.48
C LEU A 172 8.70 11.39 9.87
N VAL A 173 9.88 11.14 10.45
CA VAL A 173 9.99 10.54 11.79
C VAL A 173 9.34 11.42 12.86
N TYR A 174 9.48 12.75 12.76
CA TYR A 174 8.82 13.67 13.68
C TYR A 174 7.30 13.48 13.68
N GLN A 175 6.67 13.34 12.51
CA GLN A 175 5.23 13.09 12.40
C GLN A 175 4.84 11.70 12.91
N LEU A 176 5.55 10.66 12.46
CA LEU A 176 5.30 9.26 12.81
C LEU A 176 5.48 8.97 14.31
N SER A 177 6.34 9.72 15.01
CA SER A 177 6.58 9.57 16.45
C SER A 177 5.30 9.71 17.30
N SER A 178 4.31 10.45 16.77
CA SER A 178 3.00 10.61 17.42
C SER A 178 2.16 9.33 17.38
N LEU A 179 2.35 8.43 16.40
CA LEU A 179 1.56 7.22 16.17
C LEU A 179 1.88 6.09 17.17
N GLN A 180 1.29 6.17 18.36
CA GLN A 180 1.62 5.29 19.49
C GLN A 180 1.32 3.80 19.27
N LYS A 181 0.45 3.46 18.30
CA LYS A 181 0.07 2.07 17.97
C LYS A 181 0.80 1.51 16.77
N LEU A 182 1.61 2.31 16.06
CA LEU A 182 2.32 1.85 14.87
C LEU A 182 3.30 0.72 15.24
N ARG A 183 3.22 -0.39 14.49
CA ARG A 183 4.06 -1.59 14.65
C ARG A 183 4.69 -2.03 13.34
N ILE A 184 4.06 -1.73 12.21
CA ILE A 184 4.54 -2.15 10.89
C ILE A 184 4.66 -0.89 10.03
N LEU A 185 5.86 -0.64 9.50
CA LEU A 185 6.15 0.49 8.65
C LEU A 185 6.93 -0.02 7.43
N VAL A 186 6.49 0.40 6.26
CA VAL A 186 7.07 -0.02 4.99
C VAL A 186 7.36 1.24 4.20
N LEU A 187 8.63 1.47 3.87
CA LEU A 187 9.18 2.72 3.35
C LEU A 187 10.20 2.48 2.24
N GLN A 188 10.54 1.22 1.92
CA GLN A 188 11.42 0.88 0.81
C GLN A 188 10.98 1.53 -0.50
N GLY A 189 11.94 1.82 -1.38
CA GLY A 189 11.65 2.46 -2.67
C GLY A 189 11.42 3.97 -2.59
N ASN A 190 11.52 4.59 -1.42
CA ASN A 190 11.58 6.05 -1.28
C ASN A 190 13.03 6.56 -1.30
N PRO A 191 13.31 7.77 -1.80
CA PRO A 191 14.65 8.36 -1.76
C PRO A 191 15.30 8.38 -0.37
N LEU A 192 14.52 8.60 0.70
CA LEU A 192 15.02 8.56 2.08
C LEU A 192 15.62 7.22 2.51
N ALA A 193 15.25 6.12 1.83
CA ALA A 193 15.74 4.79 2.15
C ALA A 193 17.20 4.58 1.73
N LEU A 194 17.74 5.49 0.90
CA LEU A 194 19.15 5.48 0.47
C LEU A 194 20.10 6.10 1.50
N ILE A 195 19.57 6.70 2.57
CA ILE A 195 20.39 7.28 3.63
C ILE A 195 21.12 6.15 4.37
N PRO A 196 22.45 6.17 4.53
CA PRO A 196 23.20 5.05 5.12
C PRO A 196 22.74 4.63 6.51
N THR A 197 22.22 5.57 7.30
CA THR A 197 21.72 5.34 8.67
C THR A 197 20.20 5.18 8.73
N TYR A 198 19.51 5.12 7.58
CA TYR A 198 18.05 5.08 7.46
C TYR A 198 17.38 4.09 8.44
N ARG A 199 17.76 2.81 8.36
CA ARG A 199 17.17 1.75 9.18
C ARG A 199 17.46 1.96 10.66
N ALA A 200 18.74 2.21 10.98
CA ALA A 200 19.19 2.39 12.36
C ALA A 200 18.50 3.58 13.04
N PHE A 201 18.37 4.69 12.31
CA PHE A 201 17.69 5.88 12.80
C PHE A 201 16.19 5.64 13.04
N LEU A 202 15.48 4.96 12.13
CA LEU A 202 14.07 4.62 12.33
C LEU A 202 13.85 3.67 13.51
N VAL A 203 14.69 2.64 13.64
CA VAL A 203 14.59 1.66 14.74
C VAL A 203 14.76 2.32 16.10
N ASP A 204 15.69 3.27 16.24
CA ASP A 204 15.91 4.00 17.49
C ASP A 204 14.84 5.09 17.73
N SER A 205 14.42 5.79 16.67
CA SER A 205 13.44 6.89 16.78
C SER A 205 12.00 6.41 17.00
N LEU A 206 11.66 5.21 16.53
CA LEU A 206 10.32 4.61 16.63
C LEU A 206 10.38 3.32 17.49
N PRO A 207 10.50 3.44 18.82
CA PRO A 207 10.82 2.29 19.69
C PRO A 207 9.73 1.22 19.74
N LYS A 208 8.50 1.54 19.31
CA LYS A 208 7.37 0.60 19.28
C LYS A 208 7.28 -0.22 17.99
N LEU A 209 8.02 0.16 16.94
CA LEU A 209 7.95 -0.44 15.62
C LEU A 209 8.49 -1.86 15.64
N SER A 210 7.73 -2.88 15.25
CA SER A 210 8.14 -4.29 15.30
C SER A 210 8.67 -4.82 13.96
N ILE A 211 8.20 -4.24 12.85
CA ILE A 211 8.58 -4.61 11.48
C ILE A 211 8.86 -3.33 10.71
N LEU A 212 10.01 -3.29 10.03
CA LEU A 212 10.41 -2.21 9.13
C LEU A 212 10.86 -2.81 7.80
N ASP A 213 10.24 -2.37 6.71
CA ASP A 213 10.50 -2.83 5.34
C ASP A 213 10.48 -4.36 5.23
N ASP A 214 9.39 -4.95 5.75
CA ASP A 214 9.16 -6.40 5.81
C ASP A 214 10.18 -7.22 6.63
N ILE A 215 11.06 -6.54 7.37
CA ILE A 215 12.09 -7.17 8.21
C ILE A 215 11.77 -6.92 9.69
N HIS A 216 11.67 -8.00 10.46
CA HIS A 216 11.49 -7.94 11.92
C HIS A 216 12.64 -7.21 12.61
N ILE A 217 12.31 -6.35 13.57
CA ILE A 217 13.29 -5.63 14.39
C ILE A 217 13.61 -6.45 15.63
N GLY A 218 14.85 -6.93 15.71
CA GLY A 218 15.34 -7.73 16.84
C GLY A 218 15.75 -6.89 18.05
N PRO A 219 15.82 -7.47 19.26
CA PRO A 219 16.30 -6.77 20.46
C PRO A 219 17.78 -6.38 20.36
N ASP A 220 18.63 -7.22 19.74
CA ASP A 220 20.06 -6.95 19.56
C ASP A 220 20.28 -5.75 18.63
N GLU A 221 19.53 -5.69 17.53
CA GLU A 221 19.51 -4.57 16.59
C GLU A 221 19.13 -3.26 17.30
N ARG A 222 18.09 -3.28 18.16
CA ARG A 222 17.72 -2.10 18.95
C ARG A 222 18.82 -1.64 19.90
N HIS A 223 19.48 -2.60 20.57
CA HIS A 223 20.56 -2.26 21.47
C HIS A 223 21.74 -1.64 20.69
N GLN A 224 22.06 -2.19 19.52
CA GLN A 224 23.12 -1.67 18.65
C GLN A 224 22.84 -0.25 18.16
N PHE A 225 21.59 0.07 17.83
CA PHE A 225 21.19 1.38 17.29
C PHE A 225 20.83 2.42 18.37
N HIS A 226 20.90 2.04 19.65
CA HIS A 226 20.47 2.89 20.74
C HIS A 226 21.20 4.24 20.78
N GLY A 227 20.43 5.33 20.81
CA GLY A 227 20.94 6.69 20.97
C GLY A 227 21.27 7.42 19.67
N LEU A 228 21.14 6.77 18.51
CA LEU A 228 21.30 7.42 17.20
C LEU A 228 20.29 8.55 16.97
N ALA A 229 19.07 8.42 17.50
CA ALA A 229 18.04 9.45 17.41
C ALA A 229 18.43 10.75 18.12
N ARG A 230 19.40 10.70 19.05
CA ARG A 230 19.93 11.87 19.76
C ARG A 230 21.08 12.55 19.01
N GLN A 231 21.52 11.97 17.89
CA GLN A 231 22.62 12.46 17.07
C GLN A 231 22.16 12.68 15.62
N PRO A 232 21.15 13.54 15.38
CA PRO A 232 20.62 13.77 14.03
C PRO A 232 21.69 14.31 13.06
N GLU A 233 22.75 14.94 13.55
CA GLU A 233 23.92 15.36 12.78
C GLU A 233 24.67 14.22 12.07
N LEU A 234 24.53 12.97 12.55
CA LEU A 234 25.08 11.79 11.89
C LEU A 234 24.25 11.34 10.68
N ILE A 235 23.01 11.82 10.58
CA ILE A 235 22.14 11.59 9.44
C ILE A 235 22.55 12.58 8.36
N ARG A 236 23.52 12.18 7.55
CA ARG A 236 23.82 12.93 6.34
C ARG A 236 22.63 12.77 5.40
N SER A 237 21.95 13.87 5.10
CA SER A 237 20.93 13.96 4.03
C SER A 237 21.54 13.85 2.62
N GLU A 238 22.66 13.16 2.49
CA GLU A 238 23.37 12.94 1.24
C GLU A 238 23.55 11.44 1.06
N ALA A 239 22.81 10.90 0.10
CA ALA A 239 23.03 9.56 -0.41
C ALA A 239 23.79 9.67 -1.73
N ARG A 240 24.90 8.95 -1.86
CA ARG A 240 25.66 8.89 -3.10
C ARG A 240 25.38 7.57 -3.81
N VAL A 241 24.60 7.63 -4.88
CA VAL A 241 24.40 6.50 -5.80
C VAL A 241 25.46 6.61 -6.90
N VAL A 242 26.29 5.58 -7.03
CA VAL A 242 27.28 5.48 -8.11
C VAL A 242 26.75 4.50 -9.13
N VAL A 243 26.31 4.98 -10.29
CA VAL A 243 25.94 4.14 -11.43
C VAL A 243 27.18 3.95 -12.29
N SER A 244 27.64 2.70 -12.41
CA SER A 244 28.77 2.36 -13.28
C SER A 244 28.23 1.72 -14.56
N ILE A 245 28.46 2.38 -15.69
CA ILE A 245 28.12 1.82 -17.01
C ILE A 245 29.37 1.09 -17.51
N GLY A 246 29.25 -0.21 -17.75
CA GLY A 246 30.37 -1.07 -18.18
C GLY A 246 30.74 -0.84 -19.66
N GLU A 247 29.92 -1.34 -20.57
CA GLU A 247 30.08 -1.17 -22.02
C GLU A 247 28.78 -0.58 -22.60
N ILE A 248 28.91 0.34 -23.56
CA ILE A 248 27.78 0.95 -24.28
C ILE A 248 27.91 0.59 -25.75
N GLU A 249 26.90 -0.05 -26.32
CA GLU A 249 26.82 -0.36 -27.75
C GLU A 249 25.88 0.61 -28.48
N GLY A 250 26.08 0.81 -29.79
CA GLY A 250 25.17 1.60 -30.64
C GLY A 250 25.33 3.13 -30.55
N VAL A 251 26.23 3.63 -29.70
CA VAL A 251 26.65 5.04 -29.68
C VAL A 251 27.88 5.20 -30.59
N PRO A 252 27.95 6.23 -31.46
CA PRO A 252 29.13 6.45 -32.31
C PRO A 252 30.38 6.60 -31.45
N ASP A 253 31.40 5.78 -31.72
CA ASP A 253 32.70 5.89 -31.06
C ASP A 253 33.28 7.30 -31.32
N PRO A 254 33.56 8.10 -30.29
CA PRO A 254 34.19 9.42 -30.45
C PRO A 254 35.63 9.35 -30.96
N SER A 255 36.16 8.15 -31.21
CA SER A 255 37.57 7.90 -31.55
C SER A 255 37.87 7.70 -33.05
N PRO A 256 37.48 8.55 -34.02
CA PRO A 256 38.41 8.87 -35.07
C PRO A 256 39.33 9.96 -34.50
N ARG A 257 40.43 9.56 -33.85
CA ARG A 257 41.57 10.48 -33.64
C ARG A 257 42.08 10.90 -35.03
N GLN A 258 41.44 11.89 -35.65
CA GLN A 258 42.07 12.63 -36.73
C GLN A 258 43.19 13.43 -36.08
N GLN A 259 44.43 13.01 -36.35
CA GLN A 259 45.60 13.82 -36.02
C GLN A 259 45.39 15.19 -36.68
N LEU A 260 44.98 16.18 -35.90
CA LEU A 260 44.93 17.56 -36.34
C LEU A 260 46.38 18.00 -36.55
N GLU A 261 46.77 18.24 -37.80
CA GLU A 261 48.05 18.88 -38.10
C GLU A 261 48.13 20.22 -37.37
N VAL A 262 49.23 20.44 -36.66
CA VAL A 262 49.47 21.64 -35.86
C VAL A 262 49.45 22.86 -36.78
N GLY A 263 48.34 23.61 -36.76
CA GLY A 263 48.15 24.83 -37.56
C GLY A 263 46.84 24.91 -38.35
N SER A 264 46.03 23.84 -38.42
CA SER A 264 44.76 23.88 -39.17
C SER A 264 43.67 24.68 -38.45
N LYS A 265 43.13 25.73 -39.10
CA LYS A 265 41.88 26.44 -38.71
C LYS A 265 40.62 25.61 -38.98
N ALA A 266 40.65 24.31 -38.72
CA ALA A 266 39.53 23.41 -39.00
C ALA A 266 38.50 23.43 -37.84
N PRO A 267 37.20 23.24 -38.13
CA PRO A 267 36.17 23.29 -37.11
C PRO A 267 36.33 22.11 -36.14
N VAL A 268 36.35 22.42 -34.84
CA VAL A 268 36.26 21.41 -33.77
C VAL A 268 34.84 20.85 -33.78
N ILE A 269 34.68 19.56 -34.05
CA ILE A 269 33.40 18.86 -33.91
C ILE A 269 33.36 18.26 -32.51
N THR A 270 32.51 18.82 -31.66
CA THR A 270 32.27 18.32 -30.30
C THR A 270 31.02 17.45 -30.29
N TYR A 271 31.14 16.21 -29.86
CA TYR A 271 30.00 15.34 -29.58
C TYR A 271 29.70 15.37 -28.07
N SER A 272 28.44 15.63 -27.71
CA SER A 272 27.97 15.62 -26.32
C SER A 272 26.81 14.65 -26.22
N TYR A 273 26.94 13.67 -25.32
CA TYR A 273 25.91 12.67 -25.05
C TYR A 273 25.28 12.97 -23.69
N CYS A 274 23.95 12.93 -23.62
CA CYS A 274 23.20 13.07 -22.38
C CYS A 274 22.69 11.69 -21.96
N VAL A 275 23.03 11.26 -20.75
CA VAL A 275 22.43 10.06 -20.14
C VAL A 275 21.40 10.54 -19.14
N MET A 276 20.13 10.28 -19.42
CA MET A 276 19.02 10.61 -18.54
C MET A 276 18.57 9.34 -17.83
N TYR A 277 18.56 9.37 -16.51
CA TYR A 277 17.99 8.33 -15.68
C TYR A 277 16.57 8.77 -15.31
N GLU A 278 15.56 8.04 -15.75
CA GLU A 278 14.20 8.19 -15.24
C GLU A 278 14.08 7.28 -14.02
N PHE A 279 13.92 7.90 -12.85
CA PHE A 279 13.66 7.24 -11.57
C PHE A 279 12.18 7.33 -11.24
#